data_AF-A0A4S4NLW2-F1
#
_entry.id   AF-A0A4S4NLW2-F1
#
_cell.length_a   1.000
_cell.length_b   1.000
_cell.length_c   1.000
_cell.angle_alpha   90.00
_cell.angle_beta   90.00
_cell.angle_gamma   90.00
#
_symmetry.space_group_name_H-M   'P 1'
#
loop_
_entity.id
_entity.type
_entity.pdbx_description
1 polymer ?
#
loop_
_entity_poly.entity_id
_entity_poly.type
_entity_poly.pdbx_seq_one_letter_code
_entity_poly.pdbx_strand_id
1 'polypeptide(L)'
;MKTTRMILFAFLFFLTAGGLFAQDDAGLDPVARAERQAERLTTVLDLSPEQADQVKEINTAFARDAEAAREEMRQTMEKARSERKARIKEVLTAEQFKKLEALEAGRRERHQDGKAGHQRPRQRDRG
;
A
#
# COMPACT_ATOMS: atom_id res chain seq x y z
N MET A 1 -27.20 27.45 12.47
CA MET A 1 -26.05 27.17 13.36
C MET A 1 -26.22 25.82 14.03
N LYS A 2 -25.12 25.05 14.16
CA LYS A 2 -24.93 23.86 15.02
C LYS A 2 -25.30 22.46 14.48
N THR A 3 -25.06 22.15 13.21
CA THR A 3 -25.01 20.73 12.75
C THR A 3 -23.76 20.39 11.92
N THR A 4 -23.02 21.40 11.44
CA THR A 4 -21.85 21.25 10.57
C THR A 4 -20.67 20.51 11.24
N ARG A 5 -20.65 20.38 12.57
CA ARG A 5 -19.58 19.67 13.31
C ARG A 5 -19.88 18.20 13.59
N MET A 6 -21.12 17.72 13.37
CA MET A 6 -21.48 16.32 13.63
C MET A 6 -21.37 15.40 12.41
N ILE A 7 -21.09 15.94 11.22
CA ILE A 7 -20.83 15.11 10.03
C ILE A 7 -19.34 14.68 9.99
N LEU A 8 -18.46 15.35 10.72
CA LEU A 8 -17.03 15.00 10.79
C LEU A 8 -16.73 13.73 11.61
N PHE A 9 -17.67 13.22 12.41
CA PHE A 9 -17.45 12.05 13.28
C PHE A 9 -18.06 10.73 12.76
N ALA A 10 -18.77 10.76 11.63
CA ALA A 10 -19.28 9.55 10.98
C ALA A 10 -18.31 8.93 9.95
N PHE A 11 -17.06 9.43 9.89
CA PHE A 11 -16.05 8.99 8.92
C PHE A 11 -15.22 7.77 9.35
N LEU A 12 -15.34 7.31 10.61
CA LEU A 12 -14.47 6.23 11.13
C LEU A 12 -15.09 4.82 11.06
N PHE A 13 -16.33 4.65 10.61
CA PHE A 13 -17.02 3.35 10.70
C PHE A 13 -17.28 2.63 9.36
N PHE A 14 -16.94 3.22 8.21
CA PHE A 14 -17.15 2.59 6.90
C PHE A 14 -15.87 2.05 6.22
N LEU A 15 -14.81 1.80 7.01
CA LEU A 15 -13.57 1.16 6.51
C LEU A 15 -13.53 -0.36 6.73
N THR A 16 -14.48 -0.95 7.45
CA THR A 16 -14.46 -2.38 7.83
C THR A 16 -15.42 -3.27 7.04
N ALA A 17 -16.37 -2.73 6.27
CA ALA A 17 -17.37 -3.51 5.52
C ALA A 17 -16.99 -3.83 4.05
N GLY A 18 -15.78 -3.49 3.60
CA GLY A 18 -15.34 -3.60 2.19
C GLY A 18 -14.60 -4.88 1.80
N GLY A 19 -14.64 -5.95 2.60
CA GLY A 19 -13.81 -7.14 2.43
C GLY A 19 -14.07 -8.03 1.19
N LEU A 20 -15.05 -7.70 0.34
CA LEU A 20 -15.47 -8.56 -0.78
C LEU A 20 -15.05 -8.07 -2.18
N PHE A 21 -14.48 -6.87 -2.33
CA PHE A 21 -14.10 -6.29 -3.63
C PHE A 21 -12.76 -5.54 -3.62
N ALA A 22 -11.74 -6.06 -2.95
CA ALA A 22 -10.44 -5.37 -2.81
C ALA A 22 -9.43 -5.64 -3.96
N GLN A 23 -9.86 -6.18 -5.10
CA GLN A 23 -8.95 -6.71 -6.15
C GLN A 23 -8.85 -5.87 -7.44
N ASP A 24 -9.73 -4.90 -7.70
CA ASP A 24 -9.80 -4.24 -9.03
C ASP A 24 -8.77 -3.11 -9.26
N ASP A 25 -8.07 -2.67 -8.21
CA ASP A 25 -7.06 -1.61 -8.29
C ASP A 25 -5.61 -2.10 -8.15
N ALA A 26 -5.42 -3.42 -8.21
CA ALA A 26 -4.09 -4.02 -8.20
C ALA A 26 -3.30 -3.59 -9.45
N GLY A 27 -2.21 -2.86 -9.26
CA GLY A 27 -1.33 -2.42 -10.35
C GLY A 27 -1.55 -1.00 -10.88
N LEU A 28 -2.58 -0.28 -10.41
CA LEU A 28 -2.74 1.15 -10.70
C LEU A 28 -1.70 2.00 -9.96
N ASP A 29 -1.29 3.09 -10.64
CA ASP A 29 -0.57 4.21 -10.06
C ASP A 29 -1.31 4.76 -8.83
N PRO A 30 -0.62 5.20 -7.76
CA PRO A 30 -1.25 5.70 -6.54
C PRO A 30 -2.26 6.83 -6.78
N VAL A 31 -1.99 7.74 -7.71
CA VAL A 31 -2.90 8.84 -8.05
C VAL A 31 -4.12 8.31 -8.79
N ALA A 32 -3.93 7.45 -9.79
CA ALA A 32 -5.04 6.85 -10.53
C ALA A 32 -5.98 6.03 -9.62
N ARG A 33 -5.42 5.35 -8.60
CA ARG A 33 -6.23 4.67 -7.57
C ARG A 33 -7.02 5.66 -6.72
N ALA A 34 -6.42 6.77 -6.32
CA ALA A 34 -7.09 7.83 -5.56
C ALA A 34 -8.24 8.48 -6.34
N GLU A 35 -8.08 8.66 -7.65
CA GLU A 35 -9.14 9.17 -8.52
C GLU A 35 -10.33 8.19 -8.59
N ARG A 36 -10.08 6.89 -8.83
CA ARG A 36 -11.13 5.87 -8.80
C ARG A 36 -11.84 5.78 -7.45
N GLN A 37 -11.10 5.94 -6.37
CA GLN A 37 -11.69 6.01 -5.04
C GLN A 37 -12.62 7.21 -4.92
N ALA A 38 -12.24 8.38 -5.46
CA ALA A 38 -13.11 9.55 -5.48
C ALA A 38 -14.37 9.29 -6.31
N GLU A 39 -14.26 8.73 -7.51
CA GLU A 39 -15.42 8.37 -8.37
C GLU A 39 -16.39 7.42 -7.67
N ARG A 40 -15.85 6.41 -6.99
CA ARG A 40 -16.66 5.48 -6.20
C ARG A 40 -17.37 6.19 -5.06
N LEU A 41 -16.69 7.09 -4.35
CA LEU A 41 -17.29 7.87 -3.26
C LEU A 41 -18.38 8.81 -3.78
N THR A 42 -18.14 9.47 -4.92
CA THR A 42 -19.13 10.30 -5.60
C THR A 42 -20.41 9.52 -5.88
N THR A 43 -20.26 8.30 -6.40
CA THR A 43 -21.40 7.43 -6.74
C THR A 43 -22.11 6.87 -5.51
N VAL A 44 -21.35 6.39 -4.51
CA VAL A 44 -21.93 5.71 -3.34
C VAL A 44 -22.58 6.68 -2.36
N LEU A 45 -22.11 7.93 -2.33
CA LEU A 45 -22.57 8.96 -1.40
C LEU A 45 -23.42 10.04 -2.06
N ASP A 46 -23.69 9.91 -3.37
CA ASP A 46 -24.43 10.89 -4.18
C ASP A 46 -23.88 12.31 -3.99
N LEU A 47 -22.55 12.47 -4.10
CA LEU A 47 -21.89 13.76 -3.86
C LEU A 47 -22.29 14.79 -4.93
N SER A 48 -22.45 16.05 -4.52
CA SER A 48 -22.57 17.16 -5.47
C SER A 48 -21.29 17.31 -6.32
N PRO A 49 -21.34 17.97 -7.48
CA PRO A 49 -20.15 18.23 -8.29
C PRO A 49 -19.02 18.89 -7.49
N GLU A 50 -19.35 19.89 -6.67
CA GLU A 50 -18.38 20.60 -5.84
C GLU A 50 -17.78 19.70 -4.75
N GLN A 51 -18.59 18.81 -4.16
CA GLN A 51 -18.11 17.84 -3.18
C GLN A 51 -17.22 16.77 -3.82
N ALA A 52 -17.58 16.31 -5.01
CA ALA A 52 -16.80 15.34 -5.77
C ALA A 52 -15.41 15.88 -6.13
N ASP A 53 -15.34 17.14 -6.58
CA ASP A 53 -14.08 17.81 -6.89
C ASP A 53 -13.18 17.93 -5.65
N GLN A 54 -13.76 18.33 -4.51
CA GLN A 54 -13.03 18.40 -3.23
C GLN A 54 -12.51 17.04 -2.78
N VAL A 55 -13.33 15.99 -2.87
CA VAL A 55 -12.91 14.62 -2.51
C VAL A 55 -11.81 14.12 -3.44
N LYS A 56 -11.88 14.42 -4.73
CA LYS A 56 -10.82 14.08 -5.69
C LYS A 56 -9.50 14.76 -5.33
N GLU A 57 -9.54 16.05 -5.00
CA GLU A 57 -8.34 16.81 -4.58
C GLU A 57 -7.74 16.22 -3.30
N ILE A 58 -8.56 15.97 -2.28
CA ILE A 58 -8.13 15.39 -1.00
C ILE A 58 -7.45 14.03 -1.22
N ASN A 59 -8.09 13.13 -1.98
CA ASN A 59 -7.55 11.79 -2.22
C ASN A 59 -6.23 11.85 -2.99
N THR A 60 -6.13 12.76 -3.98
CA THR A 60 -4.91 12.93 -4.77
C THR A 60 -3.77 13.47 -3.93
N ALA A 61 -4.02 14.48 -3.09
CA ALA A 61 -3.03 15.01 -2.16
C ALA A 61 -2.54 13.93 -1.19
N PHE A 62 -3.47 13.19 -0.59
CA PHE A 62 -3.14 12.09 0.31
C PHE A 62 -2.33 10.99 -0.37
N ALA A 63 -2.63 10.65 -1.63
CA ALA A 63 -1.86 9.67 -2.39
C ALA A 63 -0.40 10.10 -2.59
N ARG A 64 -0.16 11.38 -2.87
CA ARG A 64 1.19 11.94 -3.01
C ARG A 64 1.95 11.93 -1.69
N ASP A 65 1.31 12.36 -0.60
CA ASP A 65 1.92 12.36 0.73
C ASP A 65 2.27 10.94 1.18
N ALA A 66 1.36 9.98 0.93
CA ALA A 66 1.59 8.58 1.23
C ALA A 66 2.75 7.98 0.40
N GLU A 67 2.92 8.41 -0.85
CA GLU A 67 4.05 8.00 -1.69
C GLU A 67 5.38 8.58 -1.19
N ALA A 68 5.40 9.86 -0.85
CA ALA A 68 6.57 10.51 -0.25
C ALA A 68 6.99 9.82 1.06
N ALA A 69 6.03 9.55 1.95
CA ALA A 69 6.28 8.85 3.21
C ALA A 69 6.77 7.41 3.00
N ARG A 70 6.28 6.71 1.97
CA ARG A 70 6.77 5.36 1.63
C ARG A 70 8.22 5.39 1.16
N GLU A 71 8.59 6.37 0.34
CA GLU A 71 9.96 6.49 -0.15
C GLU A 71 10.92 6.87 0.99
N GLU A 72 10.53 7.80 1.86
CA GLU A 72 11.29 8.13 3.06
C GLU A 72 11.50 6.88 3.95
N MET A 73 10.40 6.19 4.28
CA MET A 73 10.46 4.98 5.09
C MET A 73 11.36 3.91 4.45
N ARG A 74 11.30 3.75 3.12
CA ARG A 74 12.17 2.83 2.39
C ARG A 74 13.64 3.19 2.59
N GLN A 75 14.01 4.44 2.40
CA GLN A 75 15.38 4.91 2.60
C GLN A 75 15.86 4.72 4.03
N THR A 76 15.03 5.08 5.02
CA THR A 76 15.33 4.85 6.44
C THR A 76 15.56 3.37 6.74
N MET A 77 14.73 2.49 6.20
CA MET A 77 14.83 1.06 6.40
C MET A 77 16.06 0.46 5.69
N GLU A 78 16.40 0.92 4.49
CA GLU A 78 17.61 0.50 3.78
C GLU A 78 18.88 0.87 4.56
N LYS A 79 18.92 2.10 5.11
CA LYS A 79 20.01 2.55 5.97
C LYS A 79 20.10 1.72 7.25
N ALA A 80 19.00 1.55 7.97
CA ALA A 80 18.97 0.76 9.21
C ALA A 80 19.40 -0.71 8.99
N ARG A 81 18.99 -1.32 7.86
CA ARG A 81 19.42 -2.67 7.47
C ARG A 81 20.93 -2.74 7.22
N SER A 82 21.47 -1.74 6.54
CA SER A 82 22.90 -1.66 6.22
C SER A 82 23.75 -1.49 7.48
N GLU A 83 23.35 -0.58 8.37
CA GLU A 83 24.02 -0.36 9.65
C GLU A 83 23.96 -1.62 10.54
N ARG A 84 22.79 -2.26 10.63
CA ARG A 84 22.65 -3.52 11.36
C ARG A 84 23.56 -4.61 10.78
N LYS A 85 23.63 -4.73 9.45
CA LYS A 85 24.48 -5.73 8.80
C LYS A 85 25.97 -5.48 9.08
N ALA A 86 26.41 -4.22 9.10
CA ALA A 86 27.77 -3.85 9.45
C ALA A 86 28.11 -4.27 10.90
N ARG A 87 27.26 -3.91 11.87
CA ARG A 87 27.45 -4.29 13.28
C ARG A 87 27.45 -5.80 13.50
N ILE A 88 26.60 -6.53 12.77
CA ILE A 88 26.61 -8.00 12.85
C ILE A 88 27.90 -8.58 12.28
N LYS A 89 28.43 -8.02 11.18
CA LYS A 89 29.68 -8.48 10.57
C LYS A 89 30.87 -8.37 11.53
N GLU A 90 30.88 -7.36 12.41
CA GLU A 90 31.94 -7.17 13.41
C GLU A 90 31.94 -8.25 14.49
N VAL A 91 30.79 -8.88 14.76
CA VAL A 91 30.63 -9.90 15.82
C VAL A 91 30.77 -11.32 15.27
N LEU A 92 30.52 -11.52 13.98
CA LEU A 92 30.55 -12.83 13.34
C LEU A 92 31.91 -13.17 12.72
N THR A 93 32.25 -14.46 12.69
CA THR A 93 33.34 -14.93 11.83
C THR A 93 32.94 -14.82 10.35
N ALA A 94 33.92 -14.83 9.45
CA ALA A 94 33.67 -14.76 8.00
C ALA A 94 32.72 -15.88 7.52
N GLU A 95 32.87 -17.09 8.05
CA GLU A 95 32.02 -18.23 7.69
C GLU A 95 30.58 -18.07 8.20
N GLN A 96 30.40 -17.57 9.44
CA GLN A 96 29.08 -17.30 10.00
C GLN A 96 28.35 -16.19 9.23
N PHE A 97 29.07 -15.14 8.85
CA PHE A 97 28.52 -14.06 8.04
C PHE A 97 28.09 -14.53 6.66
N LYS A 98 28.90 -15.36 5.99
CA LYS A 98 28.56 -15.96 4.69
C LYS A 98 27.29 -16.83 4.77
N LYS A 99 27.11 -17.58 5.86
CA LYS A 99 25.88 -18.36 6.11
C LYS A 99 24.67 -17.46 6.30
N LEU A 100 24.82 -16.34 7.01
CA LEU A 100 23.75 -15.35 7.19
C LEU A 100 23.32 -14.73 5.85
N GLU A 101 24.28 -14.35 4.99
CA GLU A 101 23.96 -13.79 3.67
C GLU A 101 23.20 -14.76 2.78
N ALA A 102 23.57 -16.05 2.79
CA ALA A 102 22.86 -17.10 2.07
C ALA A 102 21.41 -17.28 2.58
N LEU A 103 21.21 -17.21 3.90
CA LEU A 103 19.87 -17.27 4.50
C LEU A 103 19.00 -16.08 4.10
N GLU A 104 19.58 -14.87 4.03
CA GLU A 104 18.88 -13.67 3.59
C GLU A 104 18.51 -13.73 2.10
N ALA A 105 19.41 -14.22 1.25
CA ALA A 105 19.17 -14.40 -0.19
C ALA A 105 18.00 -15.36 -0.44
N GLY A 106 18.01 -16.55 0.19
CA GLY A 106 16.93 -17.53 0.02
C GLY A 106 15.58 -17.05 0.57
N ARG A 107 15.56 -16.14 1.56
CA ARG A 107 14.30 -15.49 1.99
C ARG A 107 13.77 -14.54 0.90
N ARG A 108 14.63 -13.80 0.21
CA ARG A 108 14.23 -12.88 -0.85
C ARG A 108 13.67 -13.62 -2.07
N GLU A 109 14.27 -14.76 -2.44
CA GLU A 109 13.79 -15.60 -3.55
C GLU A 109 12.37 -16.13 -3.27
N ARG A 110 12.14 -16.70 -2.07
CA ARG A 110 10.79 -17.17 -1.70
C ARG A 110 9.72 -16.07 -1.70
N HIS A 111 10.10 -14.84 -1.35
CA HIS A 111 9.19 -13.69 -1.43
C HIS A 111 8.89 -13.25 -2.87
N GLN A 112 9.83 -13.46 -3.81
CA GLN A 112 9.62 -13.19 -5.23
C GLN A 112 8.73 -14.28 -5.86
N ASP A 113 8.97 -15.54 -5.53
CA ASP A 113 8.18 -16.68 -6.02
C ASP A 113 6.72 -16.63 -5.52
N GLY A 114 6.51 -16.23 -4.27
CA GLY A 114 5.16 -16.04 -3.71
C GLY A 114 4.34 -14.94 -4.38
N LYS A 115 5.00 -13.94 -4.98
CA LYS A 115 4.35 -12.90 -5.79
C LYS A 115 4.02 -13.40 -7.21
N ALA A 116 4.88 -14.23 -7.81
CA ALA A 116 4.64 -14.85 -9.11
C ALA A 116 3.50 -15.90 -9.07
N GLY A 117 3.35 -16.62 -7.94
CA GLY A 117 2.28 -17.60 -7.74
C GLY A 117 0.86 -17.02 -7.69
N HIS A 118 0.69 -15.70 -7.50
CA HIS A 118 -0.62 -15.02 -7.52
C HIS A 118 -1.07 -14.60 -8.93
N GLN A 119 -0.21 -14.73 -9.94
CA GLN A 119 -0.50 -14.45 -11.36
C GLN A 119 -0.71 -15.76 -12.14
N ARG A 120 -1.66 -16.62 -11.74
CA ARG A 120 -2.17 -17.64 -12.67
C ARG A 120 -3.33 -17.02 -13.44
N PRO A 121 -3.36 -17.09 -14.79
CA PRO A 121 -4.53 -16.68 -15.54
C PRO A 121 -5.68 -17.59 -15.10
N ARG A 122 -6.74 -17.02 -14.51
CA ARG A 122 -7.99 -17.74 -14.28
C ARG A 122 -8.56 -18.06 -15.65
N GLN A 123 -8.13 -19.19 -16.19
CA GLN A 123 -8.56 -19.72 -17.46
C GLN A 123 -10.08 -19.86 -17.40
N ARG A 124 -10.73 -19.13 -18.28
CA ARG A 124 -12.17 -18.95 -18.38
C ARG A 124 -12.74 -20.20 -19.06
N ASP A 125 -12.68 -21.35 -18.38
CA ASP A 125 -13.48 -22.51 -18.76
C ASP A 125 -14.86 -22.37 -18.13
N ARG A 126 -15.76 -21.73 -18.88
CA ARG A 126 -17.18 -21.99 -18.78
C ARG A 126 -17.67 -22.39 -20.16
N GLY A 127 -17.87 -23.70 -20.33
CA GLY A 127 -18.83 -24.22 -21.30
C GLY A 127 -20.26 -23.89 -20.90
#